data_AF-A0A356KCJ4-F1
#
_entry.id   AF-A0A356KCJ4-F1
#
_cell.length_a   1.000
_cell.length_b   1.000
_cell.length_c   1.000
_cell.angle_alpha   90.00
_cell.angle_beta   90.00
_cell.angle_gamma   90.00
#
_symmetry.space_group_name_H-M   'P 1'
#
loop_
_entity.id
_entity.type
_entity.pdbx_description
1 polymer ?
#
loop_
_entity_poly.entity_id
_entity_poly.type
_entity_poly.pdbx_seq_one_letter_code
_entity_poly.pdbx_strand_id
1 'polypeptide(L)'
;MIRLTRPNGQELHLNGEMLKWVESSPDTILTLVTGETLWVLETVDEVNERFGEARRAAQGGRPPWAALFPEAQALPEAQTEAHLHPLDSSRRTA
;
A
#
# COMPACT_ATOMS: atom_id res chain seq x y z
N MET A 1 1.54 -4.05 5.39
CA MET A 1 0.08 -3.87 5.50
C MET A 1 -0.21 -3.13 6.79
N ILE A 2 -1.09 -2.15 6.76
CA ILE A 2 -1.53 -1.35 7.91
C ILE A 2 -2.97 -1.77 8.24
N ARG A 3 -3.21 -2.19 9.47
CA ARG A 3 -4.55 -2.53 9.95
C ARG A 3 -5.25 -1.27 10.46
N LEU A 4 -6.44 -1.00 9.95
CA LEU A 4 -7.27 0.17 10.27
C LEU A 4 -8.73 -0.25 10.44
N THR A 5 -9.55 0.66 10.96
CA THR A 5 -10.95 0.39 11.28
C THR A 5 -11.85 1.41 10.58
N ARG A 6 -12.83 0.92 9.81
CA ARG A 6 -13.86 1.78 9.21
C ARG A 6 -14.83 2.28 10.28
N PRO A 7 -15.54 3.41 10.04
CA PRO A 7 -16.58 3.89 10.97
C PRO A 7 -17.71 2.90 11.27
N ASN A 8 -17.94 1.92 10.38
CA ASN A 8 -18.92 0.85 10.59
C ASN A 8 -18.39 -0.31 11.46
N GLY A 9 -17.19 -0.19 12.04
CA GLY A 9 -16.53 -1.20 12.87
C GLY A 9 -15.84 -2.33 12.10
N GLN A 10 -15.85 -2.30 10.76
CA GLN A 10 -15.16 -3.31 9.96
C GLN A 10 -13.66 -3.03 9.88
N GLU A 11 -12.85 -4.07 10.09
CA GLU A 11 -11.42 -4.01 9.86
C GLU A 11 -11.08 -3.93 8.37
N LEU A 12 -10.06 -3.14 8.03
CA LEU A 12 -9.49 -3.07 6.69
C LEU A 12 -7.96 -3.12 6.78
N HIS A 13 -7.32 -3.77 5.81
CA HIS A 13 -5.86 -3.81 5.70
C HIS A 13 -5.41 -3.00 4.48
N LEU A 14 -4.75 -1.87 4.72
CA LEU A 14 -4.25 -0.98 3.68
C LEU A 14 -2.79 -1.29 3.34
N ASN A 15 -2.43 -1.29 2.05
CA ASN A 15 -1.03 -1.22 1.67
C ASN A 15 -0.50 0.19 1.94
N GLY A 16 0.43 0.33 2.88
CA GLY A 16 0.97 1.62 3.31
C GLY A 16 1.62 2.41 2.18
N GLU A 17 2.27 1.75 1.22
CA GLU A 17 2.92 2.43 0.08
C GLU A 17 1.93 3.10 -0.87
N MET A 18 0.63 2.78 -0.76
CA MET A 18 -0.43 3.45 -1.53
C MET A 18 -0.95 4.71 -0.84
N LEU A 19 -0.61 4.95 0.43
CA LEU A 19 -1.06 6.13 1.15
C LEU A 19 -0.36 7.37 0.60
N LYS A 20 -1.14 8.31 0.06
CA LYS A 20 -0.65 9.56 -0.48
C LYS A 20 -0.55 10.64 0.60
N TRP A 21 -1.62 10.82 1.36
CA TRP A 21 -1.67 11.73 2.50
C TRP A 21 -2.78 11.31 3.46
N VAL A 22 -2.67 11.79 4.70
CA VAL A 22 -3.64 11.61 5.78
C VAL A 22 -3.98 12.98 6.36
N GLU A 23 -5.25 13.25 6.63
CA GLU A 23 -5.71 14.51 7.23
C GLU A 23 -6.81 14.25 8.27
N SER A 24 -7.05 15.25 9.13
CA SER A 24 -8.13 15.24 10.12
C SER A 24 -9.24 16.22 9.68
N SER A 25 -10.43 15.70 9.36
CA SER A 25 -11.61 16.51 9.00
C SER A 25 -12.91 15.70 9.00
N PRO A 26 -13.91 16.03 9.85
CA PRO A 26 -13.88 15.91 11.33
C PRO A 26 -13.40 14.54 11.84
N ASP A 27 -13.38 13.53 10.97
CA ASP A 27 -12.78 12.20 11.18
C ASP A 27 -11.45 12.10 10.40
N THR A 28 -10.70 11.01 10.53
CA THR A 28 -9.44 10.84 9.78
C THR A 28 -9.71 10.31 8.37
N ILE A 29 -9.18 11.01 7.37
CA ILE A 29 -9.30 10.65 5.95
C ILE A 29 -7.92 10.27 5.42
N LEU A 30 -7.86 9.11 4.76
CA LEU A 30 -6.68 8.62 4.04
C LEU A 30 -6.97 8.74 2.55
N THR A 31 -6.10 9.43 1.83
CA THR A 31 -6.17 9.50 0.37
C THR A 31 -5.07 8.64 -0.23
N LEU A 32 -5.44 7.77 -1.16
CA LEU A 32 -4.52 6.89 -1.85
C LEU A 32 -3.92 7.58 -3.08
N VAL A 33 -2.80 7.03 -3.57
CA VAL A 33 -2.16 7.51 -4.81
C VAL A 33 -3.08 7.42 -6.03
N THR A 34 -4.10 6.55 -5.98
CA THR A 34 -5.14 6.40 -6.99
C THR A 34 -6.18 7.53 -6.98
N GLY A 35 -6.23 8.34 -5.92
CA GLY A 35 -7.28 9.33 -5.66
C GLY A 35 -8.48 8.77 -4.88
N GLU A 36 -8.50 7.47 -4.57
CA GLU A 36 -9.51 6.89 -3.65
C GLU A 36 -9.32 7.44 -2.23
N THR A 37 -10.43 7.76 -1.57
CA THR A 37 -10.44 8.26 -0.19
C THR A 37 -11.10 7.25 0.75
N LEU A 38 -10.47 6.99 1.89
CA LEU A 38 -10.93 6.06 2.92
C LEU A 38 -11.09 6.79 4.25
N TRP A 39 -12.19 6.55 4.94
CA TRP A 39 -12.45 7.11 6.26
C TRP A 39 -12.15 6.03 7.30
N VAL A 40 -11.48 6.43 8.38
CA VAL A 40 -11.07 5.51 9.46
C VAL A 40 -11.30 6.13 10.84
N LEU A 41 -11.37 5.27 11.85
CA LEU A 41 -11.52 5.68 13.24
C LEU A 41 -10.18 6.05 13.90
N GLU A 42 -9.06 5.57 13.34
CA GLU A 42 -7.73 5.93 13.82
C GLU A 42 -7.43 7.41 13.60
N THR A 43 -6.74 8.03 14.55
CA THR A 43 -6.19 9.38 14.42
C THR A 43 -5.03 9.43 13.42
N VAL A 44 -4.69 10.64 12.96
CA VAL A 44 -3.51 10.87 12.10
C VAL A 44 -2.23 10.28 12.73
N ASP A 45 -2.04 10.46 14.03
CA ASP A 45 -0.85 9.98 14.74
C ASP A 45 -0.80 8.44 14.78
N GLU A 46 -1.92 7.77 15.08
CA GLU A 46 -2.01 6.31 15.05
C GLU A 46 -1.75 5.76 13.65
N VAL A 47 -2.26 6.42 12.60
CA VAL A 47 -2.00 6.03 11.21
C VAL A 47 -0.50 6.15 10.89
N ASN A 48 0.14 7.25 11.30
CA ASN A 48 1.57 7.48 11.09
C ASN A 48 2.44 6.44 11.81
N GLU A 49 2.11 6.12 13.06
CA GLU A 49 2.81 5.11 13.84
C GLU A 49 2.73 3.74 13.16
N ARG A 50 1.51 3.29 12.83
CA ARG A 50 1.28 1.99 12.17
C ARG A 50 1.91 1.94 10.78
N PHE A 51 1.93 3.05 10.04
CA PHE A 51 2.65 3.16 8.77
C PHE A 51 4.16 2.97 8.97
N GLY A 52 4.77 3.64 9.95
CA GLY A 52 6.19 3.53 10.26
C GLY A 52 6.60 2.11 10.70
N GLU A 53 5.76 1.44 11.49
CA GLU A 53 5.93 0.03 11.84
C GLU A 53 5.87 -0.88 10.61
N ALA A 54 4.82 -0.73 9.78
CA ALA A 54 4.65 -1.53 8.58
C ALA A 54 5.83 -1.35 7.61
N ARG A 55 6.34 -0.12 7.45
CA ARG A 55 7.46 0.19 6.56
C ARG A 55 8.79 -0.37 7.09
N ARG A 56 9.03 -0.33 8.41
CA ARG A 56 10.19 -0.99 9.03
C ARG A 56 10.12 -2.50 8.85
N ALA A 57 8.96 -3.11 9.06
CA ALA A 57 8.77 -4.54 8.85
C ALA A 57 9.01 -4.96 7.39
N ALA A 58 8.60 -4.13 6.42
CA ALA A 58 8.83 -4.38 5.00
C ALA A 58 10.31 -4.29 4.59
N GLN A 59 11.08 -3.40 5.23
CA GLN A 59 12.53 -3.25 4.97
C GLN A 59 13.37 -4.44 5.47
N GLY A 60 12.81 -5.30 6.32
CA GLY A 60 13.47 -6.53 6.78
C GLY A 60 13.65 -7.61 5.71
N GLY A 61 13.38 -7.30 4.43
CA GLY A 61 13.68 -8.14 3.27
C GLY A 61 12.75 -9.35 3.08
N ARG A 62 11.92 -9.69 4.07
CA ARG A 62 11.04 -10.86 3.97
C ARG A 62 9.61 -10.52 4.41
N PRO A 63 8.66 -10.42 3.46
CA PRO A 63 7.26 -10.29 3.81
C PRO A 63 6.83 -11.50 4.65
N PRO A 64 6.02 -11.34 5.70
CA PRO A 64 5.50 -12.46 6.48
C PRO A 64 4.76 -13.50 5.63
N TRP A 65 4.10 -13.04 4.56
CA TRP A 65 3.41 -13.89 3.60
C TRP A 65 4.37 -14.69 2.69
N ALA A 66 5.63 -14.30 2.55
CA ALA A 66 6.61 -15.09 1.78
C ALA A 66 6.89 -16.46 2.43
N ALA A 67 6.61 -16.62 3.73
CA ALA A 67 6.63 -17.93 4.37
C ALA A 67 5.48 -18.85 3.90
N LEU A 68 4.39 -18.28 3.35
CA LEU A 68 3.21 -19.00 2.87
C LEU A 68 3.35 -19.46 1.42
N PHE A 69 4.34 -18.98 0.67
CA PHE A 69 4.59 -19.37 -0.73
C PHE A 69 6.04 -19.87 -0.90
N PRO A 70 6.31 -21.15 -0.66
CA PRO A 70 7.64 -21.73 -0.77
C PRO A 70 8.26 -21.60 -2.16
N GLU A 71 7.45 -21.63 -3.23
CA GLU A 71 7.93 -21.46 -4.61
C GLU A 71 8.40 -20.03 -4.93
N ALA A 72 7.96 -19.02 -4.17
CA ALA A 72 8.47 -17.65 -4.31
C ALA A 72 9.95 -17.52 -3.90
N GLN A 73 10.51 -18.54 -3.22
CA GLN A 73 11.94 -18.61 -2.86
C GLN A 73 12.85 -18.82 -4.08
N ALA A 74 12.30 -19.21 -5.23
CA ALA A 74 13.05 -19.48 -6.46
C ALA A 74 12.85 -18.41 -7.54
N LEU A 75 12.35 -17.22 -7.21
CA LEU A 75 12.41 -16.09 -8.13
C LEU A 75 13.85 -15.56 -8.11
N PRO A 76 14.65 -15.71 -9.19
CA PRO A 76 15.96 -15.12 -9.25
C PRO A 76 15.84 -13.61 -9.06
N GLU A 77 16.74 -13.01 -8.28
CA GLU A 77 16.78 -11.60 -7.86
C GLU A 77 16.77 -10.56 -9.01
N ALA A 78 16.69 -11.00 -10.25
CA ALA A 78 16.89 -10.21 -11.45
C ALA A 78 15.59 -9.62 -12.04
N GLN A 79 14.71 -9.00 -11.25
CA GLN A 79 13.66 -8.09 -11.78
C GLN A 79 13.35 -6.94 -10.80
N THR A 80 14.37 -6.26 -10.27
CA THR A 80 14.20 -4.94 -9.62
C THR A 80 14.48 -3.77 -10.58
N GLU A 81 15.00 -4.02 -11.79
CA GLU A 81 15.24 -2.96 -12.76
C GLU A 81 14.18 -2.95 -13.88
N ALA A 82 13.33 -1.93 -13.81
CA ALA A 82 12.72 -1.25 -14.96
C ALA A 82 12.13 -2.13 -16.08
N HIS A 83 10.87 -2.56 -15.90
CA HIS A 83 9.96 -2.72 -17.04
C HIS A 83 8.84 -1.68 -16.95
N LEU A 84 9.21 -0.41 -17.14
CA LEU A 84 8.28 0.58 -17.64
C LEU A 84 7.96 0.19 -19.08
N HIS A 85 6.87 -0.54 -19.28
CA HIS A 85 6.32 -0.77 -20.61
C HIS A 85 5.89 0.60 -21.17
N PRO A 86 6.34 1.04 -22.35
CA PRO A 86 5.76 2.21 -22.98
C PRO A 86 4.29 1.88 -23.26
N LEU A 87 3.38 2.69 -22.71
CA LEU A 87 1.98 2.64 -23.11
C LEU A 87 1.91 2.92 -24.61
N ASP A 88 1.31 1.97 -25.29
CA ASP A 88 1.02 1.92 -26.72
C ASP A 88 0.56 3.29 -27.25
N SER A 89 1.38 3.90 -28.10
CA SER A 89 1.07 5.15 -28.79
C SER A 89 0.78 4.93 -30.28
N SER A 90 0.15 3.81 -30.64
CA SER A 90 -0.36 3.59 -32.00
C SER A 90 -1.88 3.62 -32.07
N ARG A 91 -2.47 4.76 -31.67
CA ARG A 91 -3.63 5.30 -32.40
C ARG A 91 -3.11 6.17 -33.54
N ARG A 92 -3.12 5.63 -34.77
CA ARG A 92 -3.20 6.41 -36.02
C ARG A 92 -3.60 5.43 -37.14
N THR A 93 -4.89 5.33 -37.49
CA THR A 93 -5.48 5.96 -38.69
C THR A 93 -4.54 5.99 -39.90
N ALA A 94 -4.76 5.07 -40.85
CA ALA A 94 -4.98 5.31 -42.29
C ALA A 94 -5.02 3.96 -43.04
#